data_AF-A0A969XA30-F1
#
_entry.id   AF-A0A969XA30-F1
#
_cell.length_a   1.000
_cell.length_b   1.000
_cell.length_c   1.000
_cell.angle_alpha   90.00
_cell.angle_beta   90.00
_cell.angle_gamma   90.00
#
_symmetry.space_group_name_H-M   'P 1'
#
loop_
_entity.id
_entity.type
_entity.pdbx_description
1 polymer ?
#
loop_
_entity_poly.entity_id
_entity_poly.type
_entity_poly.pdbx_seq_one_letter_code
_entity_poly.pdbx_strand_id
1 'polypeptide(L)'
;MSPANKFRIPSEKLRRICDCEQELSFCLTSRDVPELDGVIGQERAVRSMKFGLEMDAPGYNIFVVGPVGTGKNTYVQSIVTHTGA
;
A
#
# COMPACT_ATOMS: atom_id res chain seq x y z
N MET A 1 -43.17 -12.77 -14.95
CA MET A 1 -41.83 -13.14 -14.43
C MET A 1 -41.95 -13.41 -12.94
N SER A 2 -41.38 -14.51 -12.45
CA SER A 2 -41.39 -14.85 -11.01
C SER A 2 -40.75 -13.71 -10.18
N PRO A 3 -41.27 -13.37 -8.98
CA PRO A 3 -40.72 -12.34 -8.09
C PRO A 3 -39.22 -12.51 -7.79
N ALA A 4 -38.72 -13.75 -7.85
CA ALA A 4 -37.33 -14.10 -7.57
C ALA A 4 -36.32 -13.55 -8.61
N ASN A 5 -36.76 -13.22 -9.83
CA ASN A 5 -35.86 -12.72 -10.87
C ASN A 5 -35.61 -11.22 -10.82
N LYS A 6 -36.36 -10.46 -9.98
CA LYS A 6 -36.27 -8.99 -9.94
C LYS A 6 -34.88 -8.48 -9.51
N PHE A 7 -34.15 -9.25 -8.71
CA PHE A 7 -32.84 -8.89 -8.16
C PHE A 7 -31.75 -9.92 -8.52
N ARG A 8 -31.99 -10.75 -9.53
CA ARG A 8 -31.02 -11.78 -9.93
C ARG A 8 -29.81 -11.11 -10.57
N ILE A 9 -28.64 -11.29 -9.96
CA ILE A 9 -27.36 -10.82 -10.51
C ILE A 9 -26.83 -11.87 -11.49
N PRO A 10 -26.43 -11.49 -12.71
CA PRO A 10 -25.75 -12.39 -13.65
C PRO A 10 -24.44 -12.93 -13.04
N SER A 11 -24.09 -14.19 -13.33
CA SER A 11 -22.90 -14.88 -12.81
C SER A 11 -21.61 -14.09 -13.05
N GLU A 12 -21.55 -13.38 -14.16
CA GLU A 12 -20.39 -12.62 -14.63
C GLU A 12 -20.12 -11.40 -13.75
N LYS A 13 -21.14 -10.89 -13.04
CA LYS A 13 -21.03 -9.75 -12.13
C LYS A 13 -20.78 -10.16 -10.68
N LEU A 14 -20.66 -11.45 -10.39
CA LEU A 14 -20.42 -11.94 -9.03
C LEU A 14 -18.97 -11.81 -8.57
N ARG A 15 -18.05 -11.54 -9.49
CA ARG A 15 -16.64 -11.29 -9.19
C ARG A 15 -16.10 -10.14 -10.01
N ARG A 16 -15.09 -9.46 -9.49
CA ARG A 16 -14.22 -8.62 -10.32
C ARG A 16 -13.34 -9.55 -11.17
N ILE A 17 -13.35 -9.34 -12.47
CA ILE A 17 -12.39 -9.97 -13.39
C ILE A 17 -11.27 -8.95 -13.60
N CYS A 18 -10.03 -9.37 -13.36
CA CYS A 18 -8.83 -8.61 -13.72
C CYS A 18 -8.48 -8.96 -15.15
N ASP A 19 -8.40 -7.97 -16.05
CA ASP A 19 -7.88 -8.19 -17.39
C ASP A 19 -6.35 -8.10 -17.34
N CYS A 20 -5.69 -9.21 -17.04
CA CYS A 20 -4.24 -9.22 -16.84
C CYS A 20 -3.46 -8.81 -18.11
N GLU A 21 -3.97 -9.07 -19.31
CA GLU A 21 -3.27 -8.72 -20.54
C GLU A 21 -3.23 -7.20 -20.75
N GLN A 22 -4.31 -6.50 -20.40
CA GLN A 22 -4.34 -5.04 -20.45
C GLN A 22 -3.73 -4.39 -19.20
N GLU A 23 -4.13 -4.84 -18.01
CA GLU A 23 -3.76 -4.22 -16.72
C GLU A 23 -2.29 -4.45 -16.33
N LEU A 24 -1.65 -5.54 -16.78
CA LEU A 24 -0.26 -5.89 -16.45
C LEU A 24 0.68 -5.85 -17.67
N SER A 25 0.28 -5.19 -18.75
CA SER A 25 1.06 -5.05 -19.99
C SER A 25 2.43 -4.37 -19.83
N PHE A 26 2.72 -3.78 -18.66
CA PHE A 26 4.00 -3.14 -18.33
C PHE A 26 5.12 -4.11 -17.92
N CYS A 27 4.84 -5.40 -17.76
CA CYS A 27 5.84 -6.41 -17.41
C CYS A 27 5.54 -7.76 -18.06
N LEU A 28 6.56 -8.55 -18.41
CA LEU A 28 6.39 -9.94 -18.85
C LEU A 28 6.40 -10.90 -17.66
N THR A 29 7.24 -10.59 -16.67
CA THR A 29 7.36 -11.32 -15.42
C THR A 29 7.46 -10.34 -14.25
N SER A 30 7.20 -10.82 -13.03
CA SER A 30 7.33 -9.98 -11.83
C SER A 30 8.76 -9.46 -11.58
N ARG A 31 9.77 -10.03 -12.24
CA ARG A 31 11.17 -9.58 -12.14
C ARG A 31 11.45 -8.31 -12.94
N ASP A 32 10.57 -7.99 -13.90
CA ASP A 32 10.73 -6.80 -14.74
C ASP A 32 10.23 -5.54 -14.04
N VAL A 33 9.54 -5.69 -12.91
CA VAL A 33 8.99 -4.59 -12.13
C VAL A 33 10.06 -4.10 -11.16
N PRO A 34 10.39 -2.80 -11.14
CA PRO A 34 11.33 -2.25 -10.17
C PRO A 34 10.81 -2.44 -8.75
N GLU A 35 11.75 -2.52 -7.80
CA GLU A 35 11.41 -2.56 -6.39
C GLU A 35 10.59 -1.33 -6.00
N LEU A 36 9.60 -1.54 -5.13
CA LEU A 36 8.79 -0.44 -4.61
C LEU A 36 9.66 0.43 -3.69
N ASP A 37 9.79 1.70 -4.03
CA ASP A 37 10.28 2.70 -3.09
C ASP A 37 9.13 3.16 -2.19
N GLY A 38 9.21 2.82 -0.90
CA GLY A 38 8.24 3.22 0.12
C GLY A 38 7.12 2.21 0.42
N VAL A 39 5.94 2.73 0.73
CA VAL A 39 4.77 1.95 1.22
C VAL A 39 3.50 2.31 0.46
N ILE A 40 2.72 1.30 0.08
CA ILE A 40 1.49 1.47 -0.70
C ILE A 40 0.34 1.91 0.20
N GLY A 41 -0.37 2.99 -0.18
CA GLY A 41 -1.60 3.43 0.47
C GLY A 41 -1.43 4.00 1.88
N GLN A 42 -0.21 4.43 2.23
CA GLN A 42 0.16 4.90 3.57
C GLN A 42 0.74 6.32 3.54
N GLU A 43 0.20 7.18 2.68
CA GLU A 43 0.71 8.54 2.42
C GLU A 43 0.72 9.40 3.69
N ARG A 44 -0.23 9.17 4.60
CA ARG A 44 -0.25 9.82 5.92
C ARG A 44 0.94 9.40 6.78
N ALA A 45 1.25 8.11 6.84
CA ALA A 45 2.38 7.60 7.62
C ALA A 45 3.70 8.16 7.08
N VAL A 46 3.86 8.21 5.74
CA VAL A 46 5.04 8.78 5.10
C VAL A 46 5.24 10.24 5.47
N ARG A 47 4.19 11.07 5.39
CA ARG A 47 4.28 12.49 5.76
C ARG A 47 4.58 12.69 7.24
N SER A 48 3.95 11.91 8.13
CA SER A 48 4.19 11.98 9.57
C SER A 48 5.62 11.61 9.95
N MET A 49 6.20 10.59 9.30
CA MET A 49 7.60 10.22 9.53
C MET A 49 8.56 11.30 9.07
N LYS A 50 8.38 11.86 7.86
CA LYS A 50 9.21 12.97 7.37
C LYS A 50 9.19 14.16 8.33
N PHE A 51 7.99 14.61 8.70
CA PHE A 51 7.82 15.69 9.67
C PHE A 51 8.50 15.39 11.00
N GLY A 52 8.29 14.20 11.57
CA GLY A 52 8.86 13.83 12.86
C GLY A 52 10.39 13.72 12.86
N LEU A 53 10.99 13.30 11.74
CA LEU A 53 12.45 13.18 11.59
C LEU A 53 13.13 14.54 11.38
N GLU A 54 12.41 15.53 10.82
CA GLU A 54 12.89 16.90 10.64
C GLU A 54 12.80 17.75 11.93
N MET A 55 12.16 17.24 12.99
CA MET A 55 12.01 17.99 14.24
C MET A 55 13.32 18.05 15.04
N ASP A 56 13.88 19.26 15.16
CA ASP A 56 15.02 19.56 16.04
C ASP A 56 14.53 19.99 17.43
N ALA A 57 14.10 19.02 18.23
CA ALA A 57 13.67 19.24 19.62
C ALA A 57 14.17 18.12 20.54
N PRO A 58 14.87 18.44 21.64
CA PRO A 58 15.38 17.43 22.57
C PRO A 58 14.22 16.67 23.24
N GLY A 59 14.36 15.35 23.32
CA GLY A 59 13.36 14.46 23.92
C GLY A 59 12.15 14.17 23.02
N TYR A 60 12.17 14.59 21.75
CA TYR A 60 11.13 14.23 20.80
C TYR A 60 11.26 12.77 20.37
N ASN A 61 10.14 12.05 20.37
CA ASN A 61 10.08 10.62 20.03
C ASN A 61 8.96 10.36 19.02
N ILE A 62 9.16 9.37 18.14
CA ILE A 62 8.17 8.94 17.16
C ILE A 62 7.61 7.57 17.59
N PHE A 63 6.28 7.48 17.67
CA PHE A 63 5.57 6.23 17.92
C PHE A 63 4.78 5.80 16.68
N VAL A 64 4.94 4.53 16.27
CA VAL A 64 4.34 4.00 15.04
C VAL A 64 3.32 2.92 15.35
N VAL A 65 2.09 3.08 14.86
CA VAL A 65 0.96 2.18 15.12
C VAL A 65 0.26 1.77 13.83
N GLY A 66 -0.27 0.55 13.83
CA GLY A 66 -1.06 0.01 12.72
C GLY A 66 -1.25 -1.49 12.83
N PRO A 67 -2.08 -2.10 11.96
CA PRO A 67 -2.37 -3.53 11.98
C PRO A 67 -1.11 -4.41 11.87
N VAL A 68 -1.21 -5.66 12.32
CA VAL A 68 -0.13 -6.64 12.15
C VAL A 68 0.03 -6.96 10.66
N GLY A 69 1.26 -7.22 10.22
CA GLY A 69 1.55 -7.58 8.82
C GLY A 69 1.66 -6.41 7.84
N THR A 70 1.53 -5.16 8.29
CA THR A 70 1.61 -3.98 7.40
C THR A 70 3.04 -3.44 7.21
N GLY A 71 4.07 -4.23 7.51
CA GLY A 71 5.46 -3.84 7.27
C GLY A 71 6.00 -2.66 8.11
N LYS A 72 5.38 -2.32 9.25
CA LYS A 72 5.76 -1.14 10.07
C LYS A 72 7.27 -1.08 10.40
N ASN A 73 7.83 -2.17 10.90
CA ASN A 73 9.25 -2.22 11.27
C ASN A 73 10.16 -2.08 10.05
N THR A 74 9.84 -2.79 8.96
CA THR A 74 10.58 -2.69 7.69
C THR A 74 10.62 -1.25 7.19
N TYR A 75 9.47 -0.57 7.21
CA TYR A 75 9.37 0.82 6.78
C TYR A 75 10.11 1.80 7.69
N VAL A 76 9.99 1.65 9.02
CA VAL A 76 10.73 2.48 9.97
C VAL A 76 12.23 2.32 9.77
N GLN A 77 12.69 1.09 9.59
CA GLN A 77 14.10 0.81 9.40
C GLN A 77 14.62 1.35 8.07
N SER A 78 13.84 1.23 6.97
CA SER A 78 14.24 1.77 5.68
C SER A 78 14.37 3.29 5.71
N ILE A 79 13.44 4.03 6.33
CA ILE A 79 13.47 5.50 6.30
C ILE A 79 14.56 6.08 7.21
N VAL A 80 14.77 5.48 8.39
CA VAL A 80 15.79 5.97 9.34
C VAL A 80 17.20 5.70 8.83
N THR A 81 17.45 4.58 8.13
CA THR A 81 18.78 4.33 7.54
C THR A 81 19.09 5.22 6.34
N HIS A 82 18.08 5.59 5.55
CA HIS A 82 18.27 6.44 4.36
C HIS A 82 18.45 7.93 4.69
N THR A 83 17.96 8.40 5.84
CA THR A 83 17.98 9.83 6.22
C THR A 83 19.27 10.25 6.95
N GLY A 84 20.18 9.30 7.23
CA GLY A 84 21.46 9.53 7.92
C GLY A 84 22.65 9.86 7.03
N ALA A 85 22.44 10.23 5.76
CA ALA A 85 23.48 10.58 4.79
C ALA A 85 23.42 12.07 4.42
#